data_AF-A0A7V7D7I3-F1
#
_entry.id   AF-A0A7V7D7I3-F1
#
_cell.length_a   1.000
_cell.length_b   1.000
_cell.length_c   1.000
_cell.angle_alpha   90.00
_cell.angle_beta   90.00
_cell.angle_gamma   90.00
#
_symmetry.space_group_name_H-M   'P 1'
#
loop_
_entity.id
_entity.type
_entity.pdbx_description
1 polymer ?
#
loop_
_entity_poly.entity_id
_entity_poly.type
_entity_poly.pdbx_seq_one_letter_code
_entity_poly.pdbx_strand_id
1 'polypeptide(L)'
;MNRTRVQMGIAILCFGLLYGCTKTEPLARVDGIVRSHVDSYQSGTGGSADLVRDNQMNSGFDYGDPEKTDWKSDIQWELTDHRGESDVYEFKWTFLPSNGAAVSGAKEVEYDGARSVIVFENEWQTISIEPGSIPLPKMPEDSQQQDARDG
;
A
#
# COMPACT_ATOMS: atom_id res chain seq x y z
N MET A 1 41.88 -56.66 -5.77
CA MET A 1 41.76 -56.27 -4.34
C MET A 1 41.65 -54.76 -4.26
N ASN A 2 40.55 -54.28 -3.69
CA ASN A 2 40.24 -52.89 -3.35
C ASN A 2 41.40 -52.18 -2.64
N ARG A 3 41.63 -50.90 -2.96
CA ARG A 3 41.59 -49.81 -1.97
C ARG A 3 41.68 -48.42 -2.60
N THR A 4 40.54 -47.74 -2.51
CA THR A 4 40.24 -46.31 -2.63
C THR A 4 40.98 -45.46 -1.58
N ARG A 5 41.33 -44.20 -1.95
CA ARG A 5 41.50 -42.95 -1.15
C ARG A 5 42.17 -41.93 -2.10
N VAL A 6 41.53 -40.97 -2.77
CA VAL A 6 40.63 -39.83 -2.43
C VAL A 6 41.24 -38.77 -1.51
N GLN A 7 41.27 -37.54 -2.08
CA GLN A 7 41.38 -36.17 -1.53
C GLN A 7 42.75 -35.61 -1.11
N MET A 8 43.17 -34.53 -1.79
CA MET A 8 42.96 -33.15 -1.32
C MET A 8 43.43 -32.15 -2.39
N GLY A 9 42.55 -31.26 -2.85
CA GLY A 9 42.87 -30.21 -3.82
C GLY A 9 41.89 -29.05 -3.63
N ILE A 10 42.27 -28.17 -2.71
CA ILE A 10 41.76 -26.85 -2.33
C ILE A 10 40.69 -26.25 -3.28
N ALA A 11 39.46 -26.11 -2.77
CA ALA A 11 38.44 -25.25 -3.36
C ALA A 11 38.69 -23.81 -2.89
N ILE A 12 39.12 -22.93 -3.81
CA ILE A 12 39.15 -21.49 -3.58
C ILE A 12 37.72 -20.96 -3.70
N LEU A 13 37.13 -20.67 -2.55
CA LEU A 13 35.89 -19.94 -2.40
C LEU A 13 36.12 -18.48 -2.83
N CYS A 14 35.77 -18.16 -4.08
CA CYS A 14 35.49 -16.77 -4.47
C CYS A 14 34.09 -16.41 -3.96
N PHE A 15 34.00 -16.03 -2.68
CA PHE A 15 32.87 -15.28 -2.14
C PHE A 15 32.91 -13.87 -2.75
N GLY A 16 32.31 -13.73 -3.94
CA GLY A 16 31.94 -12.44 -4.48
C GLY A 16 30.84 -11.85 -3.60
N LEU A 17 31.20 -10.86 -2.80
CA LEU A 17 30.28 -10.01 -2.05
C LEU A 17 29.35 -9.31 -3.04
N LEU A 18 28.19 -9.91 -3.29
CA LEU A 18 27.04 -9.21 -3.85
C LEU A 18 26.55 -8.22 -2.78
N TYR A 19 27.14 -7.03 -2.73
CA TYR A 19 26.51 -5.87 -2.13
C TYR A 19 25.32 -5.45 -3.01
N GLY A 20 24.26 -6.26 -2.99
CA GLY A 20 22.95 -5.78 -3.35
C GLY A 20 22.53 -4.82 -2.25
N CYS A 21 22.49 -3.52 -2.53
CA CYS A 21 21.64 -2.61 -1.77
C CYS A 21 20.21 -3.14 -1.94
N THR A 22 19.77 -4.00 -1.04
CA THR A 22 18.34 -4.21 -0.80
C THR A 22 17.80 -2.85 -0.37
N LYS A 23 17.20 -2.11 -1.31
CA LYS A 23 16.34 -0.98 -0.96
C LYS A 23 15.23 -1.61 -0.13
N THR A 24 15.31 -1.44 1.19
CA THR A 24 14.21 -1.79 2.07
C THR A 24 13.05 -0.90 1.67
N GLU A 25 12.01 -1.47 1.09
CA GLU A 25 10.77 -0.75 0.84
C GLU A 25 10.26 -0.19 2.18
N PRO A 26 9.84 1.08 2.22
CA PRO A 26 9.27 1.64 3.44
C PRO A 26 8.09 0.77 3.86
N LEU A 27 8.00 0.49 5.16
CA LEU A 27 6.88 -0.24 5.75
C LEU A 27 5.90 0.77 6.32
N ALA A 28 4.61 0.60 6.03
CA ALA A 28 3.58 1.49 6.53
C ALA A 28 3.56 1.53 8.07
N ARG A 29 3.46 2.74 8.62
CA ARG A 29 3.35 3.03 10.05
C ARG A 29 1.91 3.25 10.47
N VAL A 30 1.06 3.66 9.53
CA VAL A 30 -0.37 3.89 9.77
C VAL A 30 -1.22 2.95 8.92
N ASP A 31 -2.27 2.42 9.54
CA ASP A 31 -3.27 1.61 8.85
C ASP A 31 -4.41 2.50 8.33
N GLY A 32 -5.08 2.05 7.28
CA GLY A 32 -6.15 2.79 6.64
C GLY A 32 -6.95 1.90 5.69
N ILE A 33 -8.13 2.38 5.33
CA ILE A 33 -8.98 1.76 4.32
C ILE A 33 -9.07 2.71 3.14
N VAL A 34 -8.63 2.27 1.97
CA VAL A 34 -8.92 2.98 0.72
C VAL A 34 -10.36 2.69 0.36
N ARG A 35 -11.17 3.74 0.20
CA ARG A 35 -12.56 3.63 -0.27
C ARG A 35 -12.73 4.30 -1.61
N SER A 36 -13.56 3.68 -2.44
CA SER A 36 -14.21 4.33 -3.56
C SER A 36 -15.70 4.31 -3.28
N HIS A 37 -16.40 5.43 -3.47
CA HIS A 37 -17.86 5.47 -3.35
C HIS A 37 -18.48 6.50 -4.31
N VAL A 38 -19.73 6.30 -4.71
CA VAL A 38 -20.60 7.33 -5.28
C VAL A 38 -21.36 7.99 -4.12
N ASP A 39 -21.51 9.31 -4.14
CA ASP A 39 -22.32 10.09 -3.19
C ASP A 39 -21.91 10.02 -1.69
N SER A 40 -22.71 10.68 -0.84
CA SER A 40 -22.52 10.74 0.61
C SER A 40 -22.81 9.40 1.28
N TYR A 41 -21.82 8.51 1.30
CA TYR A 41 -21.62 7.44 2.29
C TYR A 41 -22.75 6.40 2.53
N GLN A 42 -23.87 6.41 1.80
CA GLN A 42 -25.03 5.56 2.16
C GLN A 42 -25.69 4.76 1.03
N SER A 43 -25.27 4.88 -0.24
CA SER A 43 -25.88 4.08 -1.32
C SER A 43 -25.14 2.81 -1.73
N GLY A 44 -24.03 2.45 -1.06
CA GLY A 44 -23.39 1.13 -1.23
C GLY A 44 -22.66 0.93 -2.56
N THR A 45 -22.16 2.01 -3.15
CA THR A 45 -21.67 2.07 -4.53
C THR A 45 -20.18 2.39 -4.58
N GLY A 46 -19.36 1.44 -4.11
CA GLY A 46 -17.94 1.37 -4.47
C GLY A 46 -17.13 0.45 -3.55
N GLY A 47 -15.90 0.15 -3.98
CA GLY A 47 -15.02 -0.83 -3.34
C GLY A 47 -14.29 -0.30 -2.09
N SER A 48 -13.77 -1.22 -1.30
CA SER A 48 -12.79 -0.91 -0.25
C SER A 48 -11.62 -1.90 -0.28
N ALA A 49 -10.44 -1.42 0.08
CA ALA A 49 -9.22 -2.20 0.19
C ALA A 49 -8.39 -1.74 1.40
N ASP A 50 -7.63 -2.66 2.00
CA ASP A 50 -6.73 -2.37 3.11
C ASP A 50 -5.51 -1.60 2.55
N LEU A 51 -5.25 -0.38 3.03
CA LEU A 51 -4.17 0.49 2.52
C LEU A 51 -2.79 -0.19 2.56
N VAL A 52 -2.54 -0.98 3.61
CA VAL A 52 -1.23 -1.61 3.87
C VAL A 52 -1.11 -2.99 3.23
N ARG A 53 -2.21 -3.75 3.17
CA ARG A 53 -2.18 -5.14 2.67
C ARG A 53 -2.39 -5.22 1.16
N ASP A 54 -3.20 -4.32 0.65
CA ASP A 54 -3.48 -4.18 -0.76
C ASP A 54 -2.71 -2.98 -1.32
N ASN A 55 -2.43 -3.01 -2.62
CA ASN A 55 -1.81 -1.90 -3.34
C ASN A 55 -2.63 -1.48 -4.56
N GLN A 56 -3.80 -2.09 -4.74
CA GLN A 56 -4.68 -1.82 -5.85
C GLN A 56 -6.13 -2.21 -5.54
N MET A 57 -7.06 -1.57 -6.23
CA MET A 57 -8.48 -1.87 -6.17
C MET A 57 -9.13 -1.55 -7.51
N ASN A 58 -10.03 -2.43 -7.96
CA ASN A 58 -10.98 -2.11 -9.00
C ASN A 58 -12.30 -1.73 -8.33
N SER A 59 -12.92 -0.66 -8.81
CA SER A 59 -14.22 -0.18 -8.36
C SER A 59 -15.11 0.09 -9.56
N GLY A 60 -16.42 0.17 -9.34
CA GLY A 60 -17.35 0.47 -10.40
C GLY A 60 -18.79 0.28 -9.95
N PHE A 61 -19.69 0.84 -10.75
CA PHE A 61 -21.11 0.67 -10.57
C PHE A 61 -21.81 0.50 -11.91
N ASP A 62 -22.70 -0.49 -11.98
CA ASP A 62 -23.61 -0.74 -13.10
C ASP A 62 -25.03 -0.49 -12.57
N TYR A 63 -25.64 0.60 -12.99
CA TYR A 63 -26.95 1.03 -12.54
C TYR A 63 -28.07 0.16 -13.14
N GLY A 64 -27.83 -0.50 -14.28
CA GLY A 64 -28.86 -1.18 -15.06
C GLY A 64 -29.99 -0.24 -15.55
N ASP A 65 -29.79 1.07 -15.44
CA ASP A 65 -30.75 2.12 -15.76
C ASP A 65 -30.18 2.98 -16.91
N PRO A 66 -30.84 3.04 -18.08
CA PRO A 66 -30.33 3.77 -19.24
C PRO A 66 -30.26 5.29 -19.04
N GLU A 67 -30.90 5.85 -18.01
CA GLU A 67 -30.81 7.27 -17.66
C GLU A 67 -29.60 7.58 -16.77
N LYS A 68 -28.90 6.55 -16.28
CA LYS A 68 -27.71 6.68 -15.44
C LYS A 68 -26.45 6.23 -16.18
N THR A 69 -25.33 6.79 -15.77
CA THR A 69 -24.02 6.49 -16.36
C THR A 69 -23.31 5.46 -15.50
N ASP A 70 -23.18 4.24 -16.00
CA ASP A 70 -22.30 3.23 -15.41
C ASP A 70 -20.85 3.70 -15.45
N TRP A 71 -20.02 3.21 -14.53
CA TRP A 71 -18.62 3.59 -14.50
C TRP A 71 -17.75 2.51 -13.87
N LYS A 72 -16.46 2.58 -14.16
CA LYS A 72 -15.42 1.72 -13.56
C LYS A 72 -14.20 2.57 -13.22
N SER A 73 -13.40 2.09 -12.27
CA SER A 73 -12.13 2.70 -11.93
C SER A 73 -11.11 1.65 -11.51
N ASP A 74 -9.87 1.86 -11.96
CA ASP A 74 -8.69 1.13 -11.51
C ASP A 74 -7.86 2.07 -10.66
N ILE A 75 -7.56 1.67 -9.42
CA ILE A 75 -6.87 2.48 -8.43
C ILE A 75 -5.66 1.69 -7.95
N GLN A 76 -4.51 2.33 -7.89
CA GLN A 76 -3.26 1.76 -7.39
C GLN A 76 -2.60 2.75 -6.44
N TRP A 77 -1.90 2.26 -5.44
CA TRP A 77 -1.11 3.11 -4.54
C TRP A 77 0.16 2.41 -4.08
N GLU A 78 1.14 3.23 -3.71
CA GLU A 78 2.43 2.80 -3.20
C GLU A 78 2.87 3.74 -2.08
N LEU A 79 3.41 3.19 -0.99
CA LEU A 79 4.08 3.96 0.04
C LEU A 79 5.43 4.43 -0.47
N THR A 80 5.63 5.74 -0.59
CA THR A 80 6.83 6.32 -1.19
C THR A 80 7.79 6.91 -0.17
N ASP A 81 7.29 7.41 0.96
CA ASP A 81 8.10 8.11 1.98
C ASP A 81 7.41 8.16 3.35
N HIS A 82 8.14 8.62 4.36
CA HIS A 82 7.61 9.01 5.67
C HIS A 82 7.93 10.47 5.97
N ARG A 83 6.93 11.27 6.33
CA ARG A 83 7.09 12.69 6.67
C ARG A 83 6.54 12.96 8.06
N GLY A 84 7.46 13.05 9.03
CA GLY A 84 7.10 13.11 10.43
C GLY A 84 6.38 11.83 10.87
N GLU A 85 5.16 11.99 11.39
CA GLU A 85 4.28 10.89 11.81
C GLU A 85 3.37 10.38 10.67
N SER A 86 3.42 11.00 9.50
CA SER A 86 2.59 10.61 8.35
C SER A 86 3.34 9.68 7.40
N ASP A 87 2.60 8.73 6.83
CA ASP A 87 3.01 7.98 5.66
C ASP A 87 2.62 8.73 4.39
N VAL A 88 3.46 8.67 3.36
CA VAL A 88 3.24 9.35 2.09
C VAL A 88 2.98 8.31 1.00
N TYR A 89 1.81 8.38 0.38
CA TYR A 89 1.42 7.45 -0.67
C TYR A 89 1.31 8.16 -2.02
N GLU A 90 1.84 7.55 -3.09
CA GLU A 90 1.50 7.94 -4.46
C GLU A 90 0.31 7.11 -4.93
N PHE A 91 -0.82 7.76 -5.17
CA PHE A 91 -2.00 7.16 -5.78
C PHE A 91 -1.98 7.39 -7.29
N LYS A 92 -2.33 6.36 -8.06
CA LYS A 92 -2.58 6.41 -9.50
C LYS A 92 -3.96 5.84 -9.76
N TRP A 93 -4.72 6.47 -10.64
CA TRP A 93 -6.04 5.98 -11.00
C TRP A 93 -6.36 6.15 -12.47
N THR A 94 -7.27 5.31 -12.96
CA THR A 94 -8.01 5.51 -14.19
C THR A 94 -9.50 5.39 -13.86
N PHE A 95 -10.30 6.33 -14.33
CA PHE A 95 -11.75 6.38 -14.22
C PHE A 95 -12.35 6.31 -15.61
N LEU A 96 -13.33 5.43 -15.82
CA LEU A 96 -13.97 5.17 -17.09
C LEU A 96 -15.51 5.22 -16.93
N PRO A 97 -16.16 6.33 -17.30
CA PRO A 97 -17.61 6.37 -17.45
C PRO A 97 -18.01 5.65 -18.76
N SER A 98 -19.11 4.90 -18.75
CA SER A 98 -19.54 4.07 -19.88
C SER A 98 -19.89 4.85 -21.14
N ASN A 99 -20.29 6.12 -21.00
CA ASN A 99 -20.68 7.01 -22.10
C ASN A 99 -19.66 8.14 -22.35
N GLY A 100 -18.46 8.07 -21.76
CA GLY A 100 -17.48 9.16 -21.81
C GLY A 100 -16.05 8.71 -22.05
N ALA A 101 -15.13 9.67 -21.95
CA ALA A 101 -13.70 9.41 -22.09
C ALA A 101 -13.10 8.96 -20.75
N ALA A 102 -12.09 8.09 -20.82
CA ALA A 102 -11.31 7.73 -19.65
C ALA A 102 -10.53 8.95 -19.12
N VAL A 103 -10.47 9.08 -17.80
CA VAL A 103 -9.68 10.10 -17.10
C VAL A 103 -8.69 9.37 -16.21
N SER A 104 -7.40 9.65 -16.37
CA SER A 104 -6.35 9.10 -15.52
C SER A 104 -5.64 10.21 -14.75
N GLY A 105 -5.14 9.88 -13.56
CA GLY A 105 -4.45 10.84 -12.71
C GLY A 105 -3.49 10.17 -11.73
N ALA A 106 -2.66 11.00 -11.11
CA ALA A 106 -1.79 10.60 -10.01
C ALA A 106 -1.73 11.72 -8.96
N LYS A 107 -1.60 11.36 -7.69
CA LYS A 107 -1.52 12.31 -6.58
C LYS A 107 -0.74 11.71 -5.41
N GLU A 108 0.13 12.51 -4.83
CA GLU A 108 0.77 12.21 -3.55
C GLU A 108 -0.14 12.62 -2.39
N VAL A 109 -0.28 11.74 -1.40
CA VAL A 109 -1.16 11.93 -0.24
C VAL A 109 -0.37 11.64 1.03
N GLU A 110 -0.29 12.62 1.92
CA GLU A 110 0.19 12.41 3.29
C GLU A 110 -0.99 11.96 4.17
N TYR A 111 -0.79 10.86 4.90
CA TYR A 111 -1.81 10.23 5.71
C TYR A 111 -1.27 9.88 7.09
N ASP A 112 -1.95 10.36 8.13
CA ASP A 112 -1.56 10.22 9.54
C ASP A 112 -2.42 9.19 10.31
N GLY A 113 -3.35 8.51 9.63
CA GLY A 113 -4.26 7.57 10.27
C GLY A 113 -5.41 8.20 11.07
N ALA A 114 -5.41 9.52 11.30
CA ALA A 114 -6.33 10.16 12.25
C ALA A 114 -7.63 10.64 11.60
N ARG A 115 -7.57 11.09 10.34
CA ARG A 115 -8.72 11.63 9.60
C ARG A 115 -8.75 11.16 8.17
N SER A 116 -9.94 11.15 7.57
CA SER A 116 -10.08 10.81 6.17
C SER A 116 -9.41 11.85 5.26
N VAL A 117 -8.78 11.39 4.18
CA VAL A 117 -8.15 12.24 3.17
C VAL A 117 -8.69 11.90 1.79
N ILE A 118 -9.13 12.92 1.05
CA ILE A 118 -9.63 12.76 -0.32
C ILE A 118 -8.44 12.71 -1.30
N VAL A 119 -8.39 11.62 -2.06
CA VAL A 119 -7.42 11.42 -3.14
C VAL A 119 -7.95 12.05 -4.43
N PHE A 120 -9.14 11.65 -4.85
CA PHE A 120 -9.79 12.08 -6.09
C PHE A 120 -11.29 12.23 -5.87
N GLU A 121 -11.91 13.18 -6.58
CA GLU A 121 -13.35 13.38 -6.57
C GLU A 121 -13.81 13.92 -7.92
N ASN A 122 -14.90 13.37 -8.43
CA ASN A 122 -15.68 13.93 -9.54
C ASN A 122 -17.18 13.75 -9.23
N GLU A 123 -18.04 14.06 -10.20
CA GLU A 123 -19.50 13.95 -10.01
C GLU A 123 -20.03 12.52 -9.83
N TRP A 124 -19.23 11.49 -10.13
CA TRP A 124 -19.59 10.07 -10.03
C TRP A 124 -18.84 9.31 -8.95
N GLN A 125 -17.63 9.71 -8.57
CA GLN A 125 -16.75 8.93 -7.70
C GLN A 125 -15.94 9.83 -6.78
N THR A 126 -15.87 9.43 -5.51
CA THR A 126 -14.86 9.87 -4.55
C THR A 126 -13.93 8.70 -4.23
N ILE A 127 -12.62 8.94 -4.22
CA ILE A 127 -11.58 8.05 -3.68
C ILE A 127 -11.00 8.70 -2.44
N SER A 128 -11.01 7.99 -1.31
CA SER A 128 -10.50 8.47 -0.03
C SER A 128 -9.65 7.41 0.66
N ILE A 129 -8.78 7.86 1.56
CA ILE A 129 -8.17 7.04 2.59
C ILE A 129 -8.89 7.35 3.89
N GLU A 130 -9.40 6.35 4.59
CA GLU A 130 -10.12 6.48 5.85
C GLU A 130 -9.38 5.77 6.99
N PRO A 131 -9.50 6.25 8.24
CA PRO A 131 -8.98 5.56 9.42
C PRO A 131 -9.37 4.08 9.46
N GLY A 132 -8.36 3.22 9.60
CA GLY A 132 -8.55 1.79 9.86
C GLY A 132 -9.18 1.55 11.24
N SER A 133 -9.83 0.40 11.43
CA SER A 133 -10.53 0.08 12.69
C SER A 133 -9.62 -0.35 13.84
N ILE A 134 -8.32 -0.60 13.62
CA ILE A 134 -7.42 -1.13 14.66
C ILE A 134 -6.00 -0.57 14.47
N PRO A 135 -5.34 -0.06 15.53
CA PRO A 135 -3.93 0.32 15.48
C PRO A 135 -3.05 -0.87 15.09
N LEU A 136 -2.05 -0.65 14.24
CA LEU A 136 -0.97 -1.63 14.04
C LEU A 136 -0.35 -2.00 15.40
N PRO A 137 0.04 -3.26 15.60
CA PRO A 137 0.78 -3.63 16.81
C PRO A 137 2.02 -2.73 16.92
N LYS A 138 2.15 -2.03 18.05
CA LYS A 138 3.35 -1.26 18.37
C LYS A 138 4.55 -2.16 18.14
N MET A 139 5.51 -1.71 17.34
CA MET A 139 6.81 -2.40 17.22
C MET A 139 7.37 -2.62 18.63
N PRO A 140 7.99 -3.79 18.90
CA PRO A 140 8.50 -4.10 20.22
C PRO A 140 9.50 -3.03 20.64
N GLU A 141 9.30 -2.53 21.86
CA GLU A 141 10.13 -1.54 22.54
C GLU A 141 11.45 -2.19 22.98
N ASP A 142 12.25 -2.67 22.02
CA ASP A 142 13.61 -3.14 22.28
C ASP A 142 14.54 -1.93 22.40
N SER A 143 14.41 -1.15 23.48
CA SER A 143 15.42 -0.15 23.86
C SER A 143 15.28 0.37 25.30
N GLN A 144 15.01 -0.50 26.29
CA GLN A 144 15.23 -0.16 27.70
C GLN A 144 15.62 -1.39 28.53
N GLN A 145 16.77 -2.02 28.26
CA GLN A 145 17.46 -2.77 29.33
C GLN A 145 18.97 -2.89 29.08
N GLN A 146 19.68 -1.76 29.16
CA GLN A 146 21.10 -1.74 29.51
C GLN A 146 21.29 -0.78 30.67
N ASP A 147 22.17 -1.17 31.60
CA ASP A 147 22.61 -0.49 32.82
C ASP A 147 21.69 -0.51 34.04
N ALA A 148 21.76 -1.61 34.79
CA ALA A 148 21.89 -1.55 36.26
C ALA A 148 22.32 -2.90 36.83
N ARG A 149 23.58 -3.32 36.61
CA ARG A 149 24.30 -4.23 37.52
C ARG A 149 25.80 -3.92 37.48
N ASP A 150 26.18 -2.85 38.17
CA ASP A 150 27.44 -2.79 38.90
C ASP A 150 27.28 -1.76 40.03
N GLY A 151 27.49 -2.20 41.26
CA GLY A 151 27.31 -1.44 42.50
C GLY A 151 26.97 -2.34 43.68
#